data_AF-A0A7X7QIQ6-F1
#
_entry.id   AF-A0A7X7QIQ6-F1
#
_cell.length_a   1.000
_cell.length_b   1.000
_cell.length_c   1.000
_cell.angle_alpha   90.00
_cell.angle_beta   90.00
_cell.angle_gamma   90.00
#
_symmetry.space_group_name_H-M   'P 1'
#
loop_
_entity.id
_entity.type
_entity.pdbx_description
1 polymer ?
#
loop_
_entity_poly.entity_id
_entity_poly.type
_entity_poly.pdbx_seq_one_letter_code
_entity_poly.pdbx_strand_id
1 'polypeptide(L)' 'DVRDCCKRVIDGVARDGGYIMDAGAIMQDDAKEENLRAMTEFTREYGVY' A
#
# COMPACT_ATOMS: atom_id res chain seq x y z
N ASP A 1 0.98 5.59 -10.52
CA ASP A 1 1.93 4.51 -10.17
C ASP A 1 1.48 3.79 -8.89
N VAL A 2 2.06 2.65 -8.51
CA VAL A 2 1.71 1.90 -7.29
C VAL A 2 1.84 2.79 -6.04
N ARG A 3 2.90 3.61 -5.99
CA ARG A 3 3.16 4.55 -4.90
C ARG A 3 2.02 5.59 -4.77
N ASP A 4 1.55 6.16 -5.87
CA ASP A 4 0.43 7.12 -5.85
C ASP A 4 -0.87 6.48 -5.36
N CYS A 5 -1.09 5.20 -5.70
CA CYS A 5 -2.25 4.47 -5.21
C CYS A 5 -2.19 4.30 -3.69
N CYS A 6 -1.05 3.82 -3.19
CA CYS A 6 -0.81 3.66 -1.75
C CYS A 6 -0.98 4.99 -1.01
N LYS A 7 -0.42 6.08 -1.56
CA LYS A 7 -0.55 7.43 -0.99
C LYS A 7 -2.01 7.84 -0.83
N ARG A 8 -2.83 7.69 -1.89
CA ARG A 8 -4.26 8.05 -1.84
C ARG A 8 -5.03 7.28 -0.77
N VAL A 9 -4.72 5.99 -0.61
CA VAL A 9 -5.37 5.15 0.41
C VAL A 9 -4.95 5.64 1.81
N ILE A 10 -3.65 5.73 2.07
CA ILE A 10 -3.11 6.19 3.37
C ILE A 10 -3.67 7.57 3.75
N ASP A 11 -3.63 8.53 2.83
CA ASP A 11 -4.15 9.90 3.06
C ASP A 11 -5.65 9.93 3.38
N GLY A 12 -6.40 8.92 2.92
CA GLY A 12 -7.85 8.81 3.06
C GLY A 12 -8.30 8.10 4.33
N VAL A 13 -7.59 7.04 4.76
CA VAL A 13 -8.10 6.14 5.82
C VAL A 13 -7.15 5.90 6.99
N ALA A 14 -5.87 6.28 6.90
CA ALA A 14 -4.86 5.90 7.89
C ALA A 14 -4.51 7.01 8.91
N ARG A 15 -5.15 8.19 8.83
CA ARG A 15 -4.78 9.39 9.61
C ARG A 15 -4.82 9.21 11.12
N ASP A 16 -5.74 8.39 11.63
CA ASP A 16 -5.94 8.16 13.06
C ASP A 16 -5.19 6.92 13.56
N GLY A 17 -4.27 6.37 12.75
CA GLY A 17 -3.55 5.14 13.04
C GLY A 17 -4.43 3.88 12.92
N GLY A 18 -3.84 2.72 13.22
CA GLY A 18 -4.55 1.43 13.25
C GLY A 18 -4.95 0.85 11.88
N TYR A 19 -4.67 1.55 10.79
CA TYR A 19 -4.86 1.03 9.43
C TYR A 19 -3.76 0.03 9.05
N ILE A 20 -4.15 -1.10 8.47
CA ILE A 20 -3.23 -2.12 7.94
C ILE A 20 -3.41 -2.15 6.42
N MET A 21 -2.34 -1.87 5.69
CA MET A 21 -2.33 -1.99 4.23
C MET A 21 -2.41 -3.46 3.83
N ASP A 22 -3.37 -3.77 2.96
CA ASP A 22 -3.55 -5.08 2.36
C ASP A 22 -3.97 -4.92 0.89
N ALA A 23 -3.76 -5.95 0.08
CA ALA A 23 -4.23 -5.98 -1.31
C ALA A 23 -5.76 -6.04 -1.41
N GLY A 24 -6.46 -6.35 -0.30
CA GLY A 24 -7.93 -6.43 -0.22
C GLY A 24 -8.51 -7.69 -0.86
N ALA A 25 -7.69 -8.50 -1.53
CA ALA A 25 -8.03 -9.77 -2.14
C ALA A 25 -6.76 -10.62 -2.40
N ILE A 26 -6.97 -11.87 -2.81
CA ILE A 26 -5.89 -12.79 -3.20
C ILE A 26 -5.13 -12.20 -4.40
N MET A 27 -3.82 -12.04 -4.27
CA MET A 27 -2.93 -11.67 -5.38
C MET A 27 -2.92 -12.80 -6.42
N GLN A 28 -3.16 -12.44 -7.68
CA GLN A 28 -3.21 -13.38 -8.79
C GLN A 28 -1.81 -13.58 -9.40
N ASP A 29 -1.67 -14.59 -10.25
CA ASP A 29 -0.40 -15.02 -10.84
C ASP A 29 0.25 -13.97 -11.77
N ASP A 30 -0.51 -12.97 -12.23
CA ASP A 30 -0.04 -11.88 -13.07
C ASP A 30 0.46 -10.66 -12.27
N ALA A 31 0.43 -10.73 -10.93
CA ALA A 31 0.98 -9.69 -10.07
C ALA A 31 2.50 -9.59 -10.26
N LYS A 32 2.98 -8.39 -10.57
CA LYS A 32 4.41 -8.14 -10.74
C LYS A 32 5.09 -7.95 -9.38
N GLU A 33 6.21 -8.62 -9.17
CA GLU A 33 7.02 -8.50 -7.94
C GLU A 33 7.45 -7.05 -7.66
N GLU A 34 7.82 -6.29 -8.70
CA GLU A 34 8.23 -4.89 -8.59
C GLU A 34 7.12 -4.01 -7.98
N ASN A 35 5.86 -4.29 -8.31
CA ASN A 35 4.72 -3.55 -7.78
C ASN A 35 4.50 -3.87 -6.29
N LEU A 36 4.64 -5.14 -5.90
CA LEU A 36 4.52 -5.55 -4.50
C LEU A 36 5.63 -4.97 -3.64
N ARG A 37 6.85 -4.93 -4.17
CA ARG A 37 7.99 -4.27 -3.54
C ARG A 37 7.72 -2.77 -3.36
N ALA A 38 7.26 -2.09 -4.40
CA ALA A 38 6.92 -0.67 -4.33
C ALA A 38 5.79 -0.37 -3.34
N MET A 39 4.74 -1.20 -3.29
CA MET A 39 3.64 -1.10 -2.31
C MET A 39 4.17 -1.23 -0.88
N THR A 40 4.99 -2.25 -0.63
CA THR A 40 5.54 -2.56 0.70
C THR A 40 6.48 -1.46 1.19
N GLU A 41 7.43 -1.05 0.34
CA GLU A 41 8.40 0.00 0.67
C GLU A 41 7.70 1.32 0.94
N PHE A 42 6.82 1.75 0.04
CA PHE A 42 6.13 3.02 0.18
C PHE A 42 5.23 3.07 1.41
N THR A 43 4.49 1.99 1.67
CA THR A 43 3.64 1.91 2.87
C THR A 43 4.46 2.04 4.14
N ARG A 44 5.64 1.40 4.21
CA ARG A 44 6.54 1.49 5.37
C ARG A 44 7.18 2.86 5.52
N GLU A 45 7.51 3.53 4.41
CA GLU A 45 8.17 4.84 4.40
C GLU A 45 7.20 5.99 4.68
N TYR A 46 5.99 5.94 4.11
CA TYR A 46 5.01 7.02 4.16
C TYR A 46 3.91 6.80 5.19
N GLY A 47 3.49 5.55 5.43
CA GLY A 47 2.39 5.16 6.31
C GLY A 47 2.75 5.13 7.80
N VAL A 48 3.63 6.03 8.25
CA VAL A 48 4.15 6.07 9.63
C VAL A 48 3.13 6.79 10.52
N TYR A 49 2.15 6.06 11.05
CA TYR A 49 1.12 6.57 11.97
C TYR A 49 0.80 5.56 13.07
#